data_AF-A0A1V3SAC5-F1
#
_entry.id   AF-A0A1V3SAC5-F1
#
_cell.length_a   1.000
_cell.length_b   1.000
_cell.length_c   1.000
_cell.angle_alpha   90.00
_cell.angle_beta   90.00
_cell.angle_gamma   90.00
#
_symmetry.space_group_name_H-M   'P 1'
#
loop_
_entity.id
_entity.type
_entity.pdbx_description
1 polymer ?
#
loop_
_entity_poly.entity_id
_entity_poly.type
_entity_poly.pdbx_seq_one_letter_code
_entity_poly.pdbx_strand_id
1 'polypeptide(L)' 'MTRDEFEDTKAFAVAAMIGLLSRGDELGAQEVATRSFDLALAFQAEKQKRIGELPPYDM' A
#
# COMPACT_ATOMS: atom_id res chain seq x y z
N MET A 1 13.97 -2.55 2.97
CA MET A 1 12.67 -2.63 3.65
C MET A 1 12.90 -2.99 5.12
N THR A 2 12.66 -2.04 6.01
CA THR A 2 12.61 -2.24 7.46
C THR A 2 11.31 -2.94 7.85
N ARG A 3 11.18 -3.36 9.11
CA ARG A 3 9.94 -3.96 9.61
C ARG A 3 8.76 -3.01 9.51
N ASP A 4 8.98 -1.74 9.81
CA ASP A 4 7.93 -0.72 9.75
C ASP A 4 7.50 -0.48 8.29
N GLU A 5 8.47 -0.41 7.37
CA GLU A 5 8.18 -0.32 5.93
C GLU A 5 7.39 -1.54 5.40
N PHE A 6 7.62 -2.74 5.94
CA PHE A 6 6.85 -3.94 5.59
C PHE A 6 5.40 -3.85 6.09
N GLU A 7 5.20 -3.48 7.36
CA GLU A 7 3.87 -3.36 7.95
C GLU A 7 3.04 -2.25 7.29
N ASP A 8 3.66 -1.13 6.95
CA ASP A 8 3.05 -0.04 6.19
C ASP A 8 2.59 -0.52 4.80
N THR A 9 3.48 -1.17 4.03
CA THR A 9 3.14 -1.67 2.69
C THR A 9 2.02 -2.72 2.76
N LYS A 10 2.01 -3.57 3.78
CA LYS A 10 0.92 -4.52 4.02
C LYS A 10 -0.41 -3.80 4.25
N ALA A 11 -0.42 -2.76 5.09
CA ALA A 11 -1.63 -1.97 5.36
C ALA A 11 -2.17 -1.28 4.10
N PHE A 12 -1.29 -0.67 3.30
CA PHE A 12 -1.68 -0.05 2.04
C PHE A 12 -2.18 -1.05 1.01
N ALA A 13 -1.58 -2.24 0.93
CA ALA A 13 -2.04 -3.30 0.04
C ALA A 13 -3.45 -3.79 0.42
N VAL A 14 -3.74 -3.93 1.71
CA VAL A 14 -5.10 -4.29 2.18
C VAL A 14 -6.11 -3.19 1.82
N ALA A 15 -5.76 -1.92 2.00
CA ALA A 15 -6.62 -0.81 1.62
C ALA A 15 -6.89 -0.77 0.10
N ALA A 16 -5.84 -0.97 -0.71
CA ALA A 16 -5.96 -1.06 -2.17
C ALA A 16 -6.84 -2.24 -2.61
N MET A 17 -6.68 -3.40 -1.96
CA MET A 17 -7.51 -4.58 -2.20
C MET A 17 -8.98 -4.29 -1.96
N ILE A 18 -9.31 -3.67 -0.83
CA ILE A 18 -10.70 -3.28 -0.51
C ILE A 18 -11.25 -2.34 -1.59
N GLY A 19 -10.47 -1.35 -2.02
CA GLY A 19 -10.86 -0.43 -3.09
C GLY A 19 -11.12 -1.14 -4.43
N LEU A 20 -10.24 -2.07 -4.82
CA LEU A 20 -10.39 -2.86 -6.04
C LEU A 20 -11.64 -3.75 -5.99
N LEU A 21 -11.91 -4.41 -4.87
CA LEU A 21 -13.09 -5.24 -4.68
C LEU A 21 -14.38 -4.41 -4.66
N SER A 22 -14.34 -3.21 -4.06
CA SER A 22 -15.51 -2.32 -3.97
C SER A 22 -15.94 -1.76 -5.31
N ARG A 23 -15.06 -1.76 -6.32
CA ARG A 23 -15.39 -1.34 -7.68
C ARG A 23 -16.35 -2.31 -8.38
N GLY A 24 -16.44 -3.56 -7.90
CA GLY A 24 -17.35 -4.56 -8.47
C GLY A 24 -16.91 -5.16 -9.80
N ASP A 25 -15.67 -4.91 -10.23
CA ASP A 25 -15.07 -5.62 -11.36
C ASP A 25 -14.90 -7.11 -10.98
N GLU A 26 -15.20 -8.04 -11.89
CA GLU A 26 -14.94 -9.47 -11.73
C GLU A 26 -13.43 -9.77 -11.90
N LEU A 27 -12.62 -9.29 -10.98
CA LEU A 27 -11.19 -9.61 -10.93
C LEU A 27 -10.98 -10.94 -10.20
N GLY A 28 -10.15 -11.81 -10.77
CA GLY A 28 -9.72 -13.03 -10.09
C GLY A 28 -8.87 -12.71 -8.84
N ALA A 29 -8.90 -13.57 -7.83
CA ALA A 29 -8.19 -13.35 -6.55
C ALA A 29 -6.68 -13.07 -6.74
N GLN A 30 -6.04 -13.77 -7.68
CA GLN A 30 -4.63 -13.53 -8.01
C GLN A 30 -4.40 -12.12 -8.56
N GLU A 31 -5.28 -11.65 -9.45
CA GLU A 31 -5.16 -10.34 -10.06
C GLU A 31 -5.41 -9.21 -9.06
N VAL A 32 -6.39 -9.39 -8.17
CA VAL A 32 -6.64 -8.47 -7.06
C VAL A 32 -5.39 -8.35 -6.19
N ALA A 33 -4.77 -9.47 -5.80
CA ALA A 33 -3.58 -9.47 -4.97
C ALA A 33 -2.42 -8.71 -5.64
N THR A 34 -2.11 -9.03 -6.90
CA THR A 34 -1.03 -8.36 -7.65
C THR A 34 -1.25 -6.85 -7.73
N ARG A 35 -2.43 -6.41 -8.19
CA ARG A 35 -2.74 -4.98 -8.34
C ARG A 35 -2.72 -4.24 -7.00
N SER A 36 -3.11 -4.90 -5.92
CA SER A 36 -3.09 -4.32 -4.57
C SER A 36 -1.66 -4.02 -4.10
N PHE A 37 -0.73 -4.96 -4.33
CA PHE A 37 0.68 -4.75 -4.01
C PHE A 37 1.33 -3.70 -4.90
N ASP A 38 1.02 -3.70 -6.20
CA ASP A 38 1.54 -2.69 -7.14
C ASP A 38 1.12 -1.27 -6.70
N LEU A 39 -0.14 -1.09 -6.32
CA LEU A 39 -0.66 0.17 -5.80
C LEU A 39 0.02 0.58 -4.49
N ALA A 40 0.21 -0.36 -3.56
CA ALA A 40 0.87 -0.09 -2.29
C ALA A 40 2.32 0.36 -2.46
N LEU A 41 3.07 -0.30 -3.34
CA LEU A 41 4.46 0.04 -3.64
C LEU A 41 4.56 1.39 -4.36
N ALA A 42 3.67 1.66 -5.32
CA ALA A 42 3.60 2.94 -5.99
C ALA A 42 3.30 4.08 -5.00
N PHE A 43 2.38 3.85 -4.08
CA PHE A 43 2.06 4.82 -3.02
C PHE A 43 3.24 5.04 -2.07
N GLN A 44 3.92 3.98 -1.63
CA GLN A 44 5.11 4.09 -0.78
C GLN A 44 6.21 4.92 -1.45
N ALA A 45 6.50 4.66 -2.73
CA ALA A 45 7.47 5.43 -3.49
C ALA A 45 7.10 6.91 -3.60
N GLU A 46 5.81 7.23 -3.75
CA GLU A 46 5.35 8.61 -3.81
C GLU A 46 5.33 9.30 -2.43
N LYS A 47 4.97 8.56 -1.36
CA LYS A 47 5.03 9.02 0.04
C LYS A 47 6.44 9.51 0.37
N GLN A 48 7.44 8.69 0.05
CA GLN A 48 8.85 9.02 0.31
C GLN A 48 9.31 10.27 -0.46
N LYS A 49 8.85 10.46 -1.70
CA LYS A 49 9.18 11.66 -2.49
C LYS A 49 8.54 12.94 -1.96
N ARG A 50 7.28 12.88 -1.51
CA ARG A 50 6.49 14.07 -1.17
C ARG A 50 6.56 14.47 0.30
N ILE A 51 6.50 13.49 1.18
CA ILE A 51 6.33 13.68 2.62
C ILE A 51 7.61 13.30 3.37
N GLY A 52 8.47 12.48 2.73
CA GLY A 52 9.69 11.98 3.33
C GLY A 52 9.43 10.85 4.31
N GLU A 53 10.36 10.67 5.24
CA GLU A 53 10.25 9.67 6.31
C GLU A 53 9.31 10.17 7.41
N LEU A 54 8.71 9.22 8.15
CA LEU A 54 7.88 9.56 9.30
C LEU A 54 8.74 10.34 10.31
N PRO A 55 8.32 11.54 10.75
CA PRO A 55 9.03 12.28 11.77
C PRO A 55 9.13 11.45 13.06
N PRO A 56 10.26 11.51 13.79
CA PRO A 56 10.32 10.92 15.12
C PRO A 56 9.27 11.57 16.03
N TYR A 57 8.74 10.82 17.00
CA TYR A 57 7.89 11.40 18.04
C TYR A 57 8.66 12.52 18.75
N ASP A 58 7.97 13.64 19.05
CA ASP A 58 8.52 14.67 19.92
C ASP A 58 8.87 14.02 21.27
N MET A 59 10.16 14.05 21.62
CA MET A 59 10.69 13.55 22.90
C MET A 59 10.39 14.50 24.05
#